data_AF-A0A1W2ALZ6-F1
#
_entry.id   AF-A0A1W2ALZ6-F1
#
_cell.length_a   1.000
_cell.length_b   1.000
_cell.length_c   1.000
_cell.angle_alpha   90.00
_cell.angle_beta   90.00
_cell.angle_gamma   90.00
#
_symmetry.space_group_name_H-M   'P 1'
#
loop_
_entity.id
_entity.type
_entity.pdbx_description
1 polymer ?
#
loop_
_entity_poly.entity_id
_entity_poly.type
_entity_poly.pdbx_seq_one_letter_code
_entity_poly.pdbx_strand_id
1 'polypeptide(L)' 'MKSMLIAFVAIAVIGVGAHYALQEVGFSAQEVSSGPSVRLD' A
#
# COMPACT_ATOMS: atom_id res chain seq x y z
N MET A 1 8.36 -13.12 -21.74
CA MET A 1 9.20 -13.14 -20.51
C MET A 1 9.60 -11.73 -20.06
N LYS A 2 10.25 -10.90 -20.90
CA LYS A 2 10.62 -9.52 -20.55
C LYS A 2 9.46 -8.66 -20.04
N SER A 3 8.29 -8.77 -20.67
CA SER A 3 7.06 -8.07 -20.24
C SER A 3 6.63 -8.45 -18.82
N MET A 4 6.83 -9.71 -18.41
CA MET A 4 6.53 -10.17 -17.05
C MET A 4 7.48 -9.56 -16.03
N LEU A 5 8.78 -9.51 -16.35
CA LEU A 5 9.78 -8.86 -15.49
C LEU A 5 9.52 -7.35 -15.35
N ILE A 6 9.16 -6.68 -16.44
CA ILE A 6 8.80 -5.26 -16.42
C ILE A 6 7.57 -5.03 -15.52
N ALA A 7 6.56 -5.91 -15.58
CA ALA A 7 5.39 -5.82 -14.72
C ALA A 7 5.76 -5.94 -13.23
N PHE A 8 6.63 -6.89 -12.87
CA PHE A 8 7.10 -7.02 -11.48
C PHE A 8 7.87 -5.80 -11.01
N VAL A 9 8.76 -5.25 -11.84
CA VAL A 9 9.49 -4.02 -11.52
C VAL A 9 8.53 -2.85 -11.34
N ALA A 10 7.54 -2.71 -12.23
CA ALA A 10 6.53 -1.66 -12.13
C ALA A 10 5.73 -1.76 -10.82
N ILE A 11 5.30 -2.97 -10.43
CA ILE A 11 4.59 -3.20 -9.16
C ILE A 11 5.46 -2.80 -7.97
N ALA A 12 6.74 -3.21 -7.96
CA ALA A 12 7.65 -2.86 -6.88
C ALA A 12 7.87 -1.35 -6.77
N VAL A 13 8.09 -0.67 -7.90
CA VAL A 13 8.28 0.79 -7.94
C VAL A 13 7.04 1.52 -7.45
N ILE A 14 5.85 1.13 -7.91
CA ILE A 14 4.60 1.76 -7.51
C ILE A 14 4.32 1.51 -6.02
N GLY A 15 4.52 0.29 -5.52
CA GLY A 15 4.28 -0.05 -4.12
C GLY A 15 5.20 0.71 -3.16
N VAL A 16 6.50 0.73 -3.44
CA VAL A 16 7.48 1.47 -2.62
C VAL A 16 7.23 2.97 -2.73
N GLY A 17 6.98 3.48 -3.93
CA GLY A 17 6.65 4.88 -4.17
C GLY A 17 5.40 5.32 -3.40
N ALA A 18 4.34 4.51 -3.42
CA ALA A 18 3.11 4.80 -2.69
C ALA A 18 3.31 4.78 -1.18
N HIS A 19 4.10 3.83 -0.64
CA HIS A 19 4.36 3.75 0.79
C HIS A 19 4.94 5.05 1.34
N TYR A 20 5.98 5.59 0.69
CA TYR A 20 6.61 6.83 1.11
C TYR A 20 5.82 8.08 0.69
N ALA A 21 5.30 8.13 -0.54
CA ALA A 21 4.57 9.30 -1.02
C ALA A 21 3.28 9.54 -0.23
N LEU A 22 2.53 8.50 0.12
CA LEU A 22 1.34 8.64 0.95
C LEU A 22 1.70 9.08 2.36
N GLN A 23 2.77 8.53 2.93
CA GLN A 23 3.25 8.92 4.25
C GLN A 23 3.61 10.42 4.32
N GLU A 24 4.33 10.94 3.32
CA GLU A 24 4.69 12.37 3.30
C GLU A 24 3.54 13.32 2.97
N VAL A 25 2.53 12.83 2.28
CA VAL A 25 1.28 13.59 2.06
C VAL A 25 0.37 13.54 3.30
N GLY A 26 0.78 12.84 4.37
CA GLY A 26 0.05 12.73 5.62
C GLY A 26 -1.08 11.71 5.60
N PHE A 27 -1.12 10.83 4.58
CA PHE A 27 -2.00 9.67 4.58
C PHE A 27 -1.42 8.62 5.52
N SER A 28 -2.11 8.39 6.63
CA SER A 28 -1.79 7.32 7.56
C SER A 28 -2.18 5.97 6.98
N ALA A 29 -1.18 5.16 6.64
CA ALA A 29 -1.38 3.75 6.30
C ALA A 29 -1.82 2.90 7.52
N GLN A 30 -1.84 3.49 8.72
CA GLN A 30 -2.19 2.82 9.97
C GLN A 30 -3.61 3.16 10.49
N GLU A 31 -4.32 4.11 9.90
CA GLU A 31 -5.59 4.64 10.47
C GLU A 31 -6.85 3.81 10.19
N VAL A 32 -6.72 2.57 9.73
CA VAL A 32 -7.86 1.63 9.70
C VAL A 32 -7.77 0.69 10.91
N SER A 33 -8.07 1.25 12.08
CA SER A 33 -8.49 0.43 13.22
C SER A 33 -9.93 0.01 12.95
N SER A 34 -10.20 -1.29 12.95
CA SER A 34 -11.56 -1.83 12.94
C SER A 34 -12.39 -1.08 13.99
N GLY A 35 -13.38 -0.30 13.55
CA GLY A 35 -14.20 0.49 14.45
C GLY A 35 -14.88 -0.39 15.52
N PRO A 36 -15.33 0.19 16.65
CA PRO A 36 -15.90 -0.58 17.77
C PRO A 36 -17.11 -1.48 17.42
N SER A 37 -17.65 -1.38 16.21
CA SER A 37 -18.69 -2.25 15.64
C SER A 37 -18.18 -3.55 15.01
N VAL A 38 -16.87 -3.74 14.85
CA VAL A 38 -16.30 -4.98 14.31
C VAL A 38 -16.15 -5.99 15.45
N ARG A 39 -17.18 -6.81 15.59
CA ARG A 39 -17.15 -7.98 16.46
C ARG A 39 -16.27 -9.06 15.83
N LEU A 40 -15.15 -9.35 16.50
CA LEU A 40 -14.24 -10.46 16.17
C LEU A 40 -14.42 -11.65 17.13
N ASP A 41 -15.56 -11.70 17.82
CA ASP A 41 -15.98 -12.86 18.60
C ASP A 41 -16.61 -13.95 17.70
#